data_AF-A0A4S4E2T1-F1
#
_entry.id   AF-A0A4S4E2T1-F1
#
_cell.length_a   1.000
_cell.length_b   1.000
_cell.length_c   1.000
_cell.angle_alpha   90.00
_cell.angle_beta   90.00
_cell.angle_gamma   90.00
#
_symmetry.space_group_name_H-M   'P 1'
#
loop_
_entity.id
_entity.type
_entity.pdbx_description
1 polymer ?
#
loop_
_entity_poly.entity_id
_entity_poly.type
_entity_poly.pdbx_seq_one_letter_code
_entity_poly.pdbx_strand_id
1 'polypeptide(L)'
;MANLSLDNCGNCASLPPLGQQPSLKKLYIKGMSVLKHVGCEFYGQGGVQPFPLLETLSFENMPEWEDWYTFEDHKEVQPFTRVKYLSLIKCPKLLKMLPTDLPCLNNLKISECPQFVVEGSSISLPSLTCIAMNGVPLTSLETVLEMGSMADDEVISANAKCKHPSLITSLSIEMIKKLELLPKWVTHGLMELKALKITSCEELKTLWKNEARVQHSLLAFRSLQLRGCPQLLSLFKEDKDEENEWQHQQQQEEGLPCIARLEHLRIYNCEKLKKLPQLLHTFTFLQELYVYNCPSLVSFPKTGFPCTLKTLKIRNCEALQSLFGWITQINDNNLEVLTFENCPSLTCLISCRGGGLPPTLKHLEIERCKKLEALLVEEGMEINCPSLESVQIWGCYMLKYLPDALPNNDNLKNLSRLILYGCKNLEYIPEGWFHSATNLTYLNIRGCKKLKALPHGLQSINYLTSLQDLYLNISEWNNFKKIGLHSLSSLKILLIEGKDEEHSVGSSFPIDGMLLSTSLIDLHISGFRNLEKLSSKLFQNLASLEFLKIGGCPMLKSLPVQRLPPSLKRLSIIGGSRKLTEKCEKGKGKYWPHLAHIPCVNVDG
;
A
#
# COMPACT_ATOMS: atom_id res chain seq x y z
N MET A 1 23.60 2.21 -31.84
CA MET A 1 22.49 2.97 -31.23
C MET A 1 23.05 4.32 -30.82
N ALA A 2 22.64 5.42 -31.46
CA ALA A 2 23.05 6.74 -30.99
C ALA A 2 21.93 7.32 -30.11
N ASN A 3 22.23 7.46 -28.82
CA ASN A 3 21.49 8.28 -27.88
C ASN A 3 22.32 9.54 -27.66
N LEU A 4 21.71 10.71 -27.74
CA LEU A 4 22.37 11.98 -27.49
C LEU A 4 21.64 12.73 -26.38
N SER A 5 22.40 13.23 -25.42
CA SER A 5 21.92 14.10 -24.34
C SER A 5 22.72 15.39 -24.37
N LEU A 6 22.04 16.52 -24.49
CA LEU A 6 22.62 17.85 -24.32
C LEU A 6 22.16 18.38 -22.96
N ASP A 7 23.04 18.35 -21.97
CA ASP A 7 22.70 18.69 -20.58
C ASP A 7 23.39 19.97 -20.12
N ASN A 8 22.62 20.88 -19.53
CA ASN A 8 23.07 22.14 -18.92
C ASN A 8 23.85 23.07 -19.87
N CYS A 9 23.46 23.13 -21.14
CA CYS A 9 24.03 24.05 -22.12
C CYS A 9 23.45 25.48 -21.96
N GLY A 10 23.59 26.06 -20.77
CA GLY A 10 22.88 27.28 -20.35
C GLY A 10 23.14 28.53 -21.21
N ASN A 11 24.30 28.60 -21.86
CA ASN A 11 24.72 29.73 -22.71
C ASN A 11 24.44 29.54 -24.20
N CYS A 12 23.87 28.39 -24.61
CA CYS A 12 23.60 28.10 -26.01
C CYS A 12 22.31 28.78 -26.46
N ALA A 13 22.42 29.73 -27.39
CA ALA A 13 21.30 30.45 -27.99
C ALA A 13 20.72 29.78 -29.25
N SER A 14 21.33 28.69 -29.71
CA SER A 14 20.85 27.89 -30.86
C SER A 14 21.19 26.41 -30.67
N LEU A 15 20.44 25.54 -31.34
CA LEU A 15 20.70 24.11 -31.39
C LEU A 15 21.58 23.76 -32.59
N PRO A 16 22.51 22.78 -32.45
CA PRO A 16 23.24 22.26 -33.60
C PRO A 16 22.30 21.51 -34.57
N PRO A 17 22.73 21.30 -35.84
CA PRO A 17 21.93 20.60 -36.87
C PRO A 17 21.86 19.09 -36.63
N LEU A 18 21.20 18.70 -35.54
CA LEU A 18 21.06 17.31 -35.11
C LEU A 18 20.14 16.50 -36.02
N GLY A 19 19.28 17.15 -36.81
CA GLY A 19 18.41 16.49 -37.77
C GLY A 19 19.17 15.70 -38.85
N GLN A 20 20.41 16.08 -39.15
CA GLN A 20 21.25 15.39 -40.14
C GLN A 20 21.90 14.11 -39.62
N GLN A 21 21.66 13.74 -38.36
CA GLN A 21 22.26 12.54 -37.76
C GLN A 21 21.44 11.28 -38.10
N PRO A 22 21.90 10.41 -39.04
CA PRO A 22 21.08 9.33 -39.55
C PRO A 22 20.86 8.19 -38.55
N SER A 23 21.70 8.09 -37.52
CA SER A 23 21.67 7.00 -36.51
C SER A 23 20.99 7.37 -35.20
N LEU A 24 20.54 8.62 -35.04
CA LEU A 24 20.03 9.15 -33.78
C LEU A 24 18.63 8.58 -33.48
N LYS A 25 18.51 7.86 -32.36
CA LYS A 25 17.26 7.24 -31.91
C LYS A 25 16.61 7.96 -30.73
N LYS A 26 17.41 8.50 -29.82
CA LYS A 26 16.92 9.21 -28.65
C LYS A 26 17.67 10.52 -28.49
N LEU A 27 16.91 11.59 -28.31
CA LEU A 27 17.44 12.93 -28.11
C LEU A 27 16.84 13.54 -26.84
N TYR A 28 17.73 13.92 -25.93
CA TYR A 28 17.39 14.62 -24.70
C TYR A 28 18.09 15.98 -24.72
N ILE A 29 17.34 17.05 -24.52
CA ILE A 29 17.86 18.42 -24.46
C ILE A 29 17.39 19.01 -23.14
N LYS A 30 18.35 19.39 -22.29
CA LYS A 30 18.07 19.84 -20.92
C LYS A 30 18.87 21.07 -20.55
N GLY A 31 18.20 22.03 -19.91
CA GLY A 31 18.88 23.14 -19.23
C GLY A 31 19.53 24.16 -20.16
N MET A 32 18.94 24.42 -21.34
CA MET A 32 19.36 25.54 -22.20
C MET A 32 18.59 26.80 -21.82
N SER A 33 19.21 27.61 -20.97
CA SER A 33 18.56 28.73 -20.29
C SER A 33 18.29 29.93 -21.18
N VAL A 34 19.09 30.14 -22.24
CA VAL A 34 18.98 31.31 -23.13
C VAL A 34 18.34 31.00 -24.49
N LEU A 35 18.04 29.72 -24.78
CA LEU A 35 17.45 29.33 -26.05
C LEU A 35 16.01 29.86 -26.14
N LYS A 36 15.75 30.71 -27.13
CA LYS A 36 14.44 31.33 -27.34
C LYS A 36 13.59 30.65 -28.40
N HIS A 37 14.21 30.14 -29.46
CA HIS A 37 13.48 29.52 -30.56
C HIS A 37 14.19 28.24 -30.99
N VAL A 38 13.40 27.24 -31.40
CA VAL A 38 13.88 26.05 -32.10
C VAL A 38 13.49 26.22 -33.56
N GLY A 39 14.47 26.59 -34.39
CA GLY A 39 14.26 26.90 -35.80
C GLY A 39 14.77 25.82 -36.76
N CYS A 40 14.83 26.18 -38.04
CA CYS A 40 15.25 25.30 -39.12
C CYS A 40 16.70 24.78 -38.95
N GLU A 41 17.53 25.52 -38.20
CA GLU A 41 18.92 25.14 -37.88
C GLU A 41 19.03 23.82 -37.14
N PHE A 42 18.01 23.45 -36.35
CA PHE A 42 17.97 22.18 -35.61
C PHE A 42 17.88 20.96 -36.53
N TYR A 43 17.20 21.11 -37.66
CA TYR A 43 16.96 20.05 -38.63
C TYR A 43 18.12 19.91 -39.63
N GLY A 44 18.84 21.01 -39.89
CA GLY A 44 19.98 21.11 -40.81
C GLY A 44 19.58 21.41 -42.26
N GLN A 45 20.56 21.82 -43.06
CA GLN A 45 20.36 22.23 -44.47
C GLN A 45 20.65 21.09 -45.46
N GLY A 46 19.71 20.80 -46.35
CA GLY A 46 19.83 19.81 -47.42
C GLY A 46 18.59 18.93 -47.47
N GLY A 47 18.06 18.64 -48.65
CA GLY A 47 16.79 17.92 -48.88
C GLY A 47 16.74 16.45 -48.43
N VAL A 48 17.48 16.08 -47.39
CA VAL A 48 17.46 14.77 -46.71
C VAL A 48 16.49 14.86 -45.53
N GLN A 49 15.73 13.80 -45.30
CA GLN A 49 14.78 13.71 -44.18
C GLN A 49 15.48 13.91 -42.83
N PRO A 50 15.13 14.95 -42.05
CA PRO A 50 15.65 15.15 -40.71
C PRO A 50 15.14 14.05 -39.77
N PHE A 51 16.02 13.59 -38.88
CA PHE A 51 15.68 12.61 -37.83
C PHE A 51 15.03 11.31 -38.33
N PRO A 52 15.64 10.59 -39.30
CA PRO A 52 15.00 9.44 -39.96
C PRO A 52 14.73 8.24 -39.01
N LEU A 53 15.45 8.16 -37.89
CA LEU A 53 15.35 7.07 -36.91
C LEU A 53 14.95 7.53 -35.49
N LEU A 54 14.59 8.80 -35.30
CA LEU A 54 14.34 9.33 -33.95
C LEU A 54 13.03 8.78 -33.40
N GLU A 55 13.11 8.09 -32.26
CA GLU A 55 11.97 7.46 -31.57
C GLU A 55 11.58 8.21 -30.29
N THR A 56 12.52 8.93 -29.67
CA THR A 56 12.31 9.65 -28.39
C THR A 56 12.88 11.06 -28.49
N LEU A 57 12.05 12.05 -28.20
CA LEU A 57 12.42 13.46 -28.13
C LEU A 57 11.97 14.04 -26.79
N SER A 58 12.90 14.66 -26.06
CA SER A 58 12.62 15.24 -24.76
C SER A 58 13.30 16.59 -24.58
N PHE A 59 12.53 17.60 -24.18
CA PHE A 59 13.02 18.91 -23.76
C PHE A 59 12.71 19.12 -22.27
N GLU A 60 13.70 19.51 -21.48
CA GLU A 60 13.56 19.76 -20.04
C GLU A 60 14.26 21.06 -19.62
N ASN A 61 13.63 21.86 -18.74
CA ASN A 61 14.21 23.10 -18.18
C ASN A 61 14.66 24.07 -19.28
N MET A 62 13.72 24.53 -20.11
CA MET A 62 13.95 25.48 -21.20
C MET A 62 13.17 26.77 -20.89
N PRO A 63 13.66 27.62 -19.96
CA PRO A 63 12.88 28.71 -19.36
C PRO A 63 12.52 29.84 -20.33
N GLU A 64 13.41 30.14 -21.29
CA GLU A 64 13.26 31.24 -22.24
C GLU A 64 12.71 30.79 -23.61
N TRP A 65 12.41 29.50 -23.77
CA TRP A 65 11.95 28.96 -25.05
C TRP A 65 10.51 29.40 -25.35
N GLU A 66 10.36 30.17 -26.42
CA GLU A 66 9.12 30.78 -26.88
C GLU A 66 8.54 30.02 -28.07
N ASP A 67 9.27 29.83 -29.17
CA ASP A 67 8.69 29.27 -30.42
C ASP A 67 9.35 27.97 -30.89
N TRP A 68 8.53 27.07 -31.45
CA TRP A 68 9.00 25.89 -32.17
C TRP A 68 8.55 25.98 -33.63
N TYR A 69 9.47 26.38 -34.52
CA TYR A 69 9.19 26.47 -35.94
C TYR A 69 9.34 25.10 -36.61
N THR A 70 8.30 24.71 -37.36
CA THR A 70 8.35 23.55 -38.26
C THR A 70 8.35 24.01 -39.71
N PHE A 71 8.74 23.14 -40.66
CA PHE A 71 8.75 23.47 -42.10
C PHE A 71 7.31 23.67 -42.61
N GLU A 72 6.73 24.84 -42.38
CA GLU A 72 5.31 25.10 -42.65
C GLU A 72 4.98 25.36 -44.13
N ASP A 73 5.98 25.61 -44.98
CA ASP A 73 5.74 26.02 -46.38
C ASP A 73 6.39 25.13 -47.46
N HIS A 74 7.14 24.08 -47.10
CA HIS A 74 7.76 23.16 -48.07
C HIS A 74 7.28 21.72 -47.86
N LYS A 75 6.24 21.33 -48.62
CA LYS A 75 5.58 20.01 -48.59
C LYS A 75 6.47 18.78 -48.83
N GLU A 76 7.77 18.93 -49.05
CA GLU A 76 8.64 17.84 -49.52
C GLU A 76 9.35 17.06 -48.40
N VAL A 77 9.50 17.62 -47.19
CA VAL A 77 10.30 16.95 -46.14
C VAL A 77 9.66 17.09 -44.74
N GLN A 78 9.09 16.00 -44.24
CA GLN A 78 8.49 15.93 -42.91
C GLN A 78 9.49 15.42 -41.85
N PRO A 79 9.78 16.21 -40.79
CA PRO A 79 10.57 15.74 -39.66
C PRO A 79 9.74 14.82 -38.73
N PHE A 80 10.42 14.07 -37.86
CA PHE A 80 9.80 13.31 -36.75
C PHE A 80 8.84 12.17 -37.11
N THR A 81 8.93 11.61 -38.31
CA THR A 81 8.03 10.54 -38.80
C THR A 81 8.02 9.25 -37.97
N ARG A 82 9.05 9.02 -37.14
CA ARG A 82 9.18 7.84 -36.26
C ARG A 82 9.12 8.14 -34.76
N VAL A 83 8.89 9.39 -34.37
CA VAL A 83 8.87 9.75 -32.95
C VAL A 83 7.66 9.10 -32.29
N LYS A 84 7.93 8.28 -31.26
CA LYS A 84 6.91 7.58 -30.47
C LYS A 84 6.65 8.31 -29.17
N TYR A 85 7.70 8.83 -28.55
CA TYR A 85 7.64 9.52 -27.25
C TYR A 85 8.11 10.97 -27.37
N LEU A 86 7.23 11.90 -26.99
CA LEU A 86 7.54 13.32 -26.87
C LEU A 86 7.31 13.79 -25.44
N SER A 87 8.32 14.44 -24.86
CA SER A 87 8.24 14.99 -23.50
C SER A 87 8.70 16.45 -23.44
N LEU A 88 7.85 17.33 -22.92
CA LEU A 88 8.14 18.74 -22.67
C LEU A 88 7.97 19.01 -21.18
N ILE A 89 9.05 19.38 -20.48
CA ILE A 89 9.05 19.55 -19.03
C ILE A 89 9.68 20.90 -18.68
N LYS A 90 8.98 21.73 -17.90
CA LYS A 90 9.46 23.04 -17.44
C LYS A 90 9.88 23.94 -18.61
N CYS A 91 8.97 24.12 -19.56
CA CYS A 91 9.09 25.06 -20.69
C CYS A 91 7.98 26.13 -20.55
N PRO A 92 8.15 27.12 -19.65
CA PRO A 92 7.06 27.98 -19.20
C PRO A 92 6.62 29.03 -20.21
N LYS A 93 7.53 29.48 -21.08
CA LYS A 93 7.28 30.47 -22.14
C LYS A 93 6.93 29.85 -23.48
N LEU A 94 6.82 28.52 -23.57
CA LEU A 94 6.61 27.84 -24.85
C LEU A 94 5.22 28.21 -25.38
N LEU A 95 5.21 29.09 -26.38
CA LEU A 95 4.08 29.61 -27.10
C LEU A 95 3.91 28.80 -28.39
N LYS A 96 2.76 28.13 -28.48
CA LYS A 96 2.24 27.47 -29.69
C LYS A 96 3.13 26.34 -30.29
N MET A 97 2.46 25.51 -31.09
CA MET A 97 3.02 24.59 -32.11
C MET A 97 3.81 23.38 -31.59
N LEU A 98 3.08 22.30 -31.32
CA LEU A 98 3.64 20.97 -31.63
C LEU A 98 3.78 20.84 -33.15
N PRO A 99 4.74 20.05 -33.65
CA PRO A 99 4.77 19.70 -35.06
C PRO A 99 3.41 19.18 -35.53
N THR A 100 2.94 19.69 -36.66
CA THR A 100 1.57 19.46 -37.18
C THR A 100 1.30 18.00 -37.58
N ASP A 101 2.35 17.24 -37.87
CA ASP A 101 2.28 15.83 -38.27
C ASP A 101 3.24 14.96 -37.44
N LEU A 102 2.70 14.17 -36.51
CA LEU A 102 3.45 13.21 -35.69
C LEU A 102 2.78 11.82 -35.76
N PRO A 103 2.91 11.11 -36.90
CA PRO A 103 2.07 9.96 -37.22
C PRO A 103 2.31 8.75 -36.31
N CYS A 104 3.52 8.61 -35.76
CA CYS A 104 3.91 7.50 -34.88
C CYS A 104 3.83 7.81 -33.38
N LEU A 105 3.43 9.03 -33.00
CA LEU A 105 3.45 9.46 -31.60
C LEU A 105 2.40 8.69 -30.81
N ASN A 106 2.84 7.85 -29.88
CA ASN A 106 1.96 7.08 -29.02
C ASN A 106 1.88 7.64 -27.59
N ASN A 107 2.92 8.34 -27.14
CA ASN A 107 3.06 8.86 -25.79
C ASN A 107 3.46 10.33 -25.80
N LEU A 108 2.59 11.18 -25.26
CA LEU A 108 2.82 12.61 -25.09
C LEU A 108 2.87 12.96 -23.59
N LYS A 109 3.96 13.59 -23.15
CA LYS A 109 4.11 14.13 -21.80
C LYS A 109 4.38 15.63 -21.85
N ILE A 110 3.54 16.42 -21.18
CA ILE A 110 3.74 17.86 -21.02
C ILE A 110 3.67 18.17 -19.52
N SER A 111 4.63 18.90 -18.97
CA SER A 111 4.70 19.18 -17.53
C SER A 111 5.25 20.58 -17.26
N GLU A 112 4.58 21.35 -16.40
CA GLU A 112 4.99 22.70 -16.01
C GLU A 112 5.15 23.66 -17.22
N CYS A 113 4.22 23.58 -18.19
CA CYS A 113 4.16 24.45 -19.38
C CYS A 113 2.86 25.28 -19.40
N PRO A 114 2.69 26.29 -18.51
CA PRO A 114 1.43 27.00 -18.31
C PRO A 114 0.91 27.79 -19.51
N GLN A 115 1.79 28.25 -20.41
CA GLN A 115 1.42 29.01 -21.61
C GLN A 115 1.12 28.11 -22.82
N PHE A 116 1.25 26.79 -22.68
CA PHE A 116 0.97 25.85 -23.74
C PHE A 116 -0.53 25.88 -24.09
N VAL A 117 -0.88 26.49 -25.21
CA VAL A 117 -2.24 26.54 -25.78
C VAL A 117 -2.13 26.17 -27.25
N VAL A 118 -2.92 25.19 -27.68
CA VAL A 118 -3.03 24.81 -29.09
C VAL A 118 -4.18 25.64 -29.68
N GLU A 119 -3.89 26.63 -30.52
CA GLU A 119 -4.90 27.24 -31.39
C GLU A 119 -5.31 26.22 -32.47
N GLY A 120 -6.61 26.16 -32.79
CA GLY A 120 -7.36 25.11 -33.53
C GLY A 120 -6.91 24.77 -34.95
N SER A 121 -5.62 24.57 -35.13
CA SER A 121 -4.96 24.03 -36.31
C SER A 121 -4.87 22.52 -36.14
N SER A 122 -5.14 21.79 -37.21
CA SER A 122 -5.32 20.34 -37.29
C SER A 122 -4.04 19.55 -36.93
N ILE A 123 -3.73 19.42 -35.64
CA ILE A 123 -2.65 18.54 -35.17
C ILE A 123 -3.15 17.09 -35.31
N SER A 124 -2.61 16.35 -36.28
CA SER A 124 -2.98 14.94 -36.47
C SER A 124 -2.09 14.05 -35.62
N LEU A 125 -2.68 13.42 -34.59
CA LEU A 125 -2.00 12.43 -33.73
C LEU A 125 -2.70 11.06 -33.79
N PRO A 126 -2.67 10.38 -34.96
CA PRO A 126 -3.49 9.19 -35.21
C PRO A 126 -3.11 7.98 -34.35
N SER A 127 -1.86 7.94 -33.83
CA SER A 127 -1.35 6.81 -33.03
C SER A 127 -1.35 7.06 -31.53
N LEU A 128 -1.90 8.19 -31.06
CA LEU A 128 -1.78 8.60 -29.67
C LEU A 128 -2.60 7.71 -28.74
N THR A 129 -1.93 7.07 -27.78
CA THR A 129 -2.57 6.15 -26.83
C THR A 129 -2.42 6.58 -25.37
N CYS A 130 -1.41 7.39 -25.07
CA CYS A 130 -1.07 7.79 -23.71
C CYS A 130 -0.78 9.30 -23.64
N ILE A 131 -1.47 10.00 -22.75
CA ILE A 131 -1.26 11.43 -22.51
C ILE A 131 -0.99 11.66 -21.02
N ALA A 132 0.07 12.39 -20.71
CA ALA A 132 0.37 12.86 -19.37
C ALA A 132 0.57 14.38 -19.38
N MET A 133 -0.31 15.10 -18.69
CA MET A 133 -0.32 16.56 -18.64
C MET A 133 -0.25 17.03 -17.20
N ASN A 134 0.80 17.79 -16.85
CA ASN A 134 1.04 18.33 -15.52
C ASN A 134 1.15 19.86 -15.58
N GLY A 135 0.31 20.57 -14.82
CA GLY A 135 0.42 22.03 -14.70
C GLY A 135 0.11 22.79 -16.00
N VAL A 136 -0.73 22.22 -16.86
CA VAL A 136 -1.21 22.82 -18.11
C VAL A 136 -2.71 23.13 -18.05
N PRO A 137 -3.22 24.12 -18.82
CA PRO A 137 -4.65 24.39 -18.92
C PRO A 137 -5.45 23.21 -19.51
N LEU A 138 -6.70 23.04 -19.06
CA LEU A 138 -7.61 22.02 -19.62
C LEU A 138 -7.95 22.25 -21.09
N THR A 139 -8.02 23.51 -21.51
CA THR A 139 -8.24 23.90 -22.91
C THR A 139 -7.17 23.31 -23.84
N SER A 140 -5.95 23.15 -23.34
CA SER A 140 -4.83 22.50 -24.06
C SER A 140 -5.04 21.00 -24.23
N LEU A 141 -5.74 20.36 -23.29
CA LEU A 141 -6.10 18.95 -23.39
C LEU A 141 -7.27 18.76 -24.37
N GLU A 142 -8.28 19.62 -24.32
CA GLU A 142 -9.42 19.61 -25.26
C GLU A 142 -9.00 19.76 -26.72
N THR A 143 -8.03 20.63 -26.96
CA THR A 143 -7.49 20.92 -28.30
C THR A 143 -6.61 19.79 -28.84
N VAL A 144 -5.73 19.21 -28.02
CA VAL A 144 -4.93 18.02 -28.39
C VAL A 144 -5.81 16.82 -28.75
N LEU A 145 -7.01 16.76 -28.16
CA LEU A 145 -7.98 15.70 -28.42
C LEU A 145 -8.99 16.03 -29.52
N GLU A 146 -8.89 17.22 -30.14
CA GLU A 146 -9.85 17.73 -31.11
C GLU A 146 -11.32 17.74 -30.60
N MET A 147 -11.51 17.85 -29.28
CA MET A 147 -12.84 17.78 -28.64
C MET A 147 -13.56 19.13 -28.57
N GLY A 148 -12.95 20.19 -29.12
CA GLY A 148 -13.42 21.57 -29.06
C GLY A 148 -14.63 21.86 -29.96
N SER A 149 -15.77 21.21 -29.71
CA SER A 149 -17.10 21.57 -30.25
C SER A 149 -18.20 20.63 -29.69
N MET A 150 -18.22 20.35 -28.39
CA MET A 150 -19.34 19.61 -27.78
C MET A 150 -20.23 20.59 -27.01
N ALA A 151 -21.25 21.12 -27.68
CA ALA A 151 -22.35 21.81 -27.01
C ALA A 151 -23.08 20.83 -26.08
N ASP A 152 -23.56 21.33 -24.94
CA ASP A 152 -24.02 20.55 -23.79
C ASP A 152 -25.19 19.58 -24.05
N ASP A 153 -25.91 19.74 -25.17
CA ASP A 153 -27.19 19.09 -25.46
C ASP A 153 -27.16 18.00 -26.56
N GLU A 154 -26.06 17.82 -27.32
CA GLU A 154 -25.96 16.81 -28.39
C GLU A 154 -24.93 15.71 -28.11
N VAL A 155 -25.03 15.04 -26.95
CA VAL A 155 -24.10 13.93 -26.60
C VAL A 155 -24.55 12.57 -27.18
N ILE A 156 -25.79 12.46 -27.69
CA ILE A 156 -26.33 11.19 -28.20
C ILE A 156 -26.03 10.99 -29.70
N SER A 157 -25.74 12.05 -30.47
CA SER A 157 -25.41 11.98 -31.91
C SER A 157 -23.91 12.16 -32.22
N ALA A 158 -23.08 12.46 -31.22
CA ALA A 158 -21.67 12.85 -31.40
C ALA A 158 -20.74 11.73 -31.88
N ASN A 159 -21.16 10.46 -31.81
CA ASN A 159 -20.43 9.32 -32.36
C ASN A 159 -20.22 9.42 -33.88
N ALA A 160 -20.99 10.25 -34.59
CA ALA A 160 -20.89 10.45 -36.03
C ALA A 160 -20.01 11.64 -36.47
N LYS A 161 -19.57 12.52 -35.55
CA LYS A 161 -18.86 13.77 -35.89
C LYS A 161 -17.41 13.87 -35.41
N CYS A 162 -16.94 13.02 -34.48
CA CYS A 162 -15.50 12.88 -34.26
C CYS A 162 -14.90 12.11 -35.44
N LYS A 163 -14.10 12.78 -36.28
CA LYS A 163 -13.51 12.18 -37.48
C LYS A 163 -12.55 11.02 -37.16
N HIS A 164 -12.08 10.90 -35.91
CA HIS A 164 -11.32 9.76 -35.42
C HIS A 164 -11.73 9.42 -33.98
N PRO A 165 -12.15 8.17 -33.66
CA PRO A 165 -12.29 7.76 -32.26
C PRO A 165 -10.92 7.77 -31.60
N SER A 166 -10.80 8.45 -30.46
CA SER A 166 -9.52 8.55 -29.76
C SER A 166 -9.05 7.16 -29.30
N LEU A 167 -7.83 6.76 -29.68
CA LEU A 167 -7.20 5.49 -29.28
C LEU A 167 -6.60 5.55 -27.85
N ILE A 168 -7.02 6.53 -27.05
CA ILE A 168 -6.38 6.84 -25.79
C ILE A 168 -6.78 5.79 -24.76
N THR A 169 -5.78 5.03 -24.34
CA THR A 169 -5.91 3.98 -23.34
C THR A 169 -5.46 4.46 -21.96
N SER A 170 -4.64 5.51 -21.88
CA SER A 170 -4.17 6.06 -20.61
C SER A 170 -4.14 7.59 -20.61
N LEU A 171 -4.75 8.18 -19.58
CA LEU A 171 -4.76 9.62 -19.37
C LEU A 171 -4.27 9.93 -17.95
N SER A 172 -3.26 10.80 -17.85
CA SER A 172 -2.76 11.32 -16.59
C SER A 172 -2.91 12.84 -16.57
N ILE A 173 -3.67 13.33 -15.61
CA ILE A 173 -3.92 14.76 -15.35
C ILE A 173 -3.25 15.12 -14.02
N GLU A 174 -2.40 16.12 -14.02
CA GLU A 174 -1.65 16.53 -12.84
C GLU A 174 -1.64 18.06 -12.66
N MET A 175 -1.76 18.55 -11.43
CA MET A 175 -1.63 19.98 -11.06
C MET A 175 -2.48 20.96 -11.88
N ILE A 176 -3.69 20.57 -12.29
CA ILE A 176 -4.62 21.49 -12.96
C ILE A 176 -5.34 22.35 -11.91
N LYS A 177 -4.97 23.63 -11.85
CA LYS A 177 -5.41 24.56 -10.79
C LYS A 177 -6.92 24.81 -10.76
N LYS A 178 -7.58 24.92 -11.93
CA LYS A 178 -9.02 25.27 -12.04
C LYS A 178 -9.97 24.10 -12.32
N LEU A 179 -9.52 22.87 -12.08
CA LEU A 179 -10.33 21.68 -12.37
C LEU A 179 -11.27 21.40 -11.19
N GLU A 180 -12.49 21.91 -11.23
CA GLU A 180 -13.49 21.59 -10.20
C GLU A 180 -14.21 20.25 -10.43
N LEU A 181 -14.44 19.89 -11.69
CA LEU A 181 -15.15 18.71 -12.17
C LEU A 181 -14.51 18.20 -13.46
N LEU A 182 -14.46 16.87 -13.67
CA LEU A 182 -13.97 16.35 -14.95
C LEU A 182 -14.90 16.74 -16.11
N PRO A 183 -14.34 17.19 -17.25
CA PRO A 183 -15.12 17.44 -18.45
C PRO A 183 -15.88 16.20 -18.94
N LYS A 184 -17.06 16.41 -19.55
CA LYS A 184 -17.91 15.33 -20.11
C LYS A 184 -17.20 14.51 -21.19
N TRP A 185 -16.25 15.11 -21.91
CA TRP A 185 -15.50 14.41 -22.95
C TRP A 185 -14.57 13.32 -22.39
N VAL A 186 -14.12 13.43 -21.12
CA VAL A 186 -13.31 12.37 -20.47
C VAL A 186 -14.15 11.11 -20.28
N THR A 187 -15.45 11.26 -20.02
CA THR A 187 -16.36 10.12 -19.87
C THR A 187 -16.93 9.62 -21.18
N HIS A 188 -17.29 10.50 -22.12
CA HIS A 188 -18.01 10.10 -23.34
C HIS A 188 -17.13 10.05 -24.60
N GLY A 189 -15.99 10.72 -24.61
CA GLY A 189 -15.12 10.82 -25.78
C GLY A 189 -13.94 9.84 -25.80
N LEU A 190 -13.63 9.21 -24.67
CA LEU A 190 -12.51 8.29 -24.51
C LEU A 190 -12.97 6.85 -24.22
N MET A 191 -13.70 6.25 -25.16
CA MET A 191 -14.30 4.91 -24.99
C MET A 191 -13.25 3.79 -24.75
N GLU A 192 -12.04 3.95 -25.29
CA GLU A 192 -10.92 3.01 -25.16
C GLU A 192 -10.07 3.25 -23.89
N LEU A 193 -10.44 4.22 -23.05
CA LEU A 193 -9.67 4.58 -21.87
C LEU A 193 -9.66 3.44 -20.86
N LYS A 194 -8.47 2.91 -20.58
CA LYS A 194 -8.24 1.83 -19.60
C LYS A 194 -7.80 2.38 -18.25
N ALA A 195 -7.05 3.48 -18.23
CA ALA A 195 -6.46 4.02 -17.01
C ALA A 195 -6.55 5.55 -16.94
N LEU A 196 -7.13 6.07 -15.85
CA LEU A 196 -7.18 7.49 -15.53
C LEU A 196 -6.43 7.75 -14.23
N LYS A 197 -5.45 8.64 -14.29
CA LYS A 197 -4.69 9.10 -13.12
C LYS A 197 -4.89 10.60 -12.95
N ILE A 198 -5.31 11.03 -11.77
CA ILE A 198 -5.46 12.44 -11.41
C ILE A 198 -4.60 12.72 -10.19
N THR A 199 -3.68 13.69 -10.30
CA THR A 199 -2.70 13.98 -9.25
C THR A 199 -2.65 15.48 -8.93
N SER A 200 -2.66 15.87 -7.67
CA SER A 200 -2.44 17.26 -7.22
C SER A 200 -3.42 18.29 -7.83
N CYS A 201 -4.67 17.90 -8.14
CA CYS A 201 -5.70 18.83 -8.61
C CYS A 201 -6.41 19.45 -7.41
N GLU A 202 -5.99 20.68 -7.04
CA GLU A 202 -6.35 21.32 -5.78
C GLU A 202 -7.83 21.68 -5.68
N GLU A 203 -8.47 22.13 -6.77
CA GLU A 203 -9.88 22.57 -6.78
C GLU A 203 -10.88 21.44 -7.07
N LEU A 204 -10.43 20.20 -7.32
CA LEU A 204 -11.30 19.10 -7.72
C LEU A 204 -12.24 18.71 -6.58
N LYS A 205 -13.55 18.93 -6.79
CA LYS A 205 -14.61 18.65 -5.81
C LYS A 205 -15.27 17.29 -6.04
N THR A 206 -15.51 16.95 -7.31
CA THR A 206 -16.17 15.70 -7.75
C THR A 206 -15.61 15.25 -9.10
N LEU A 207 -15.61 13.94 -9.39
CA LEU A 207 -15.21 13.46 -10.72
C LEU A 207 -16.37 13.50 -11.71
N TRP A 208 -17.54 13.00 -11.31
CA TRP A 208 -18.66 12.79 -12.23
C TRP A 208 -19.96 13.39 -11.70
N LYS A 209 -20.79 13.93 -12.61
CA LYS A 209 -22.07 14.58 -12.28
C LYS A 209 -23.24 13.59 -12.08
N ASN A 210 -23.17 12.37 -12.61
CA ASN A 210 -24.29 11.41 -12.54
C ASN A 210 -23.77 9.96 -12.51
N GLU A 211 -24.16 9.21 -11.49
CA GLU A 211 -23.72 7.83 -11.24
C GLU A 211 -24.25 6.83 -12.28
N ALA A 212 -25.48 7.04 -12.81
CA ALA A 212 -26.11 6.17 -13.79
C ALA A 212 -25.50 6.29 -15.21
N ARG A 213 -24.99 7.48 -15.57
CA ARG A 213 -24.46 7.73 -16.93
C ARG A 213 -23.02 7.26 -17.15
N VAL A 214 -22.23 7.12 -16.07
CA VAL A 214 -20.87 6.58 -16.17
C VAL A 214 -20.89 5.07 -16.45
N GLN A 215 -21.97 4.39 -16.08
CA GLN A 215 -22.13 2.94 -16.25
C GLN A 215 -22.10 2.49 -17.71
N HIS A 216 -22.45 3.36 -18.65
CA HIS A 216 -22.59 3.01 -20.08
C HIS A 216 -21.48 3.54 -20.99
N SER A 217 -20.57 4.37 -20.48
CA SER A 217 -19.63 5.14 -21.32
C SER A 217 -18.16 4.67 -21.24
N LEU A 218 -17.77 3.95 -20.19
CA LEU A 218 -16.38 3.57 -19.95
C LEU A 218 -16.17 2.05 -19.93
N LEU A 219 -16.53 1.38 -21.03
CA LEU A 219 -16.50 -0.09 -21.17
C LEU A 219 -15.09 -0.70 -21.04
N ALA A 220 -14.04 0.03 -21.43
CA ALA A 220 -12.65 -0.43 -21.34
C ALA A 220 -11.94 -0.06 -20.02
N PHE A 221 -12.59 0.70 -19.14
CA PHE A 221 -11.97 1.38 -18.02
C PHE A 221 -11.67 0.44 -16.85
N ARG A 222 -10.38 0.24 -16.57
CA ARG A 222 -9.87 -0.75 -15.60
C ARG A 222 -9.23 -0.12 -14.36
N SER A 223 -8.68 1.09 -14.46
CA SER A 223 -7.95 1.68 -13.35
C SER A 223 -8.23 3.16 -13.16
N LEU A 224 -8.59 3.52 -11.92
CA LEU A 224 -8.71 4.89 -11.46
C LEU A 224 -7.71 5.14 -10.32
N GLN A 225 -6.87 6.16 -10.48
CA GLN A 225 -5.97 6.61 -9.43
C GLN A 225 -6.16 8.09 -9.14
N LEU A 226 -6.47 8.43 -7.89
CA LEU A 226 -6.56 9.81 -7.39
C LEU A 226 -5.47 10.03 -6.35
N ARG A 227 -4.67 11.09 -6.49
CA ARG A 227 -3.59 11.40 -5.55
C ARG A 227 -3.53 12.89 -5.25
N GLY A 228 -3.65 13.30 -4.00
CA GLY A 228 -3.43 14.70 -3.63
C GLY A 228 -4.51 15.64 -4.15
N CYS A 229 -5.79 15.24 -4.09
CA CYS A 229 -6.92 16.10 -4.43
C CYS A 229 -7.62 16.53 -3.12
N PRO A 230 -7.16 17.62 -2.46
CA PRO A 230 -7.58 17.96 -1.09
C PRO A 230 -9.04 18.40 -0.99
N GLN A 231 -9.62 19.01 -2.04
CA GLN A 231 -11.01 19.47 -2.04
C GLN A 231 -12.03 18.40 -2.46
N LEU A 232 -11.58 17.18 -2.80
CA LEU A 232 -12.45 16.11 -3.28
C LEU A 232 -13.41 15.68 -2.17
N LEU A 233 -14.72 15.89 -2.38
CA LEU A 233 -15.77 15.57 -1.41
C LEU A 233 -16.30 14.14 -1.60
N SER A 234 -16.50 13.76 -2.87
CA SER A 234 -17.04 12.48 -3.33
C SER A 234 -16.59 12.20 -4.77
N LEU A 235 -16.67 10.95 -5.22
CA LEU A 235 -16.39 10.62 -6.63
C LEU A 235 -17.53 11.06 -7.55
N PHE A 236 -18.77 11.00 -7.08
CA PHE A 236 -19.98 11.39 -7.81
C PHE A 236 -20.69 12.53 -7.09
N LYS A 237 -21.27 13.45 -7.87
CA LYS A 237 -22.16 14.48 -7.34
C LYS A 237 -23.49 13.82 -6.96
N GLU A 238 -23.87 13.89 -5.68
CA GLU A 238 -25.21 13.54 -5.22
C GLU A 238 -26.13 14.74 -5.55
N ASP A 239 -27.19 14.53 -6.33
CA ASP A 239 -28.19 15.57 -6.59
C ASP A 239 -28.97 15.81 -5.27
N LYS A 240 -28.84 17.03 -4.76
CA LYS A 240 -29.51 17.50 -3.55
C LYS A 240 -30.88 18.06 -3.92
N ASP A 241 -31.81 17.20 -4.27
CA ASP A 241 -33.22 17.60 -4.26
C ASP A 241 -33.86 17.00 -3.02
N GLU A 242 -33.93 17.85 -1.99
CA GLU A 242 -34.75 17.66 -0.79
C GLU A 242 -36.24 17.73 -1.19
N GLU A 243 -37.09 17.00 -0.47
CA GLU A 243 -38.56 17.19 -0.42
C GLU A 243 -39.45 16.70 -1.57
N ASN A 244 -39.16 15.55 -2.20
CA ASN A 244 -40.27 14.75 -2.76
C ASN A 244 -40.18 13.28 -2.34
N GLU A 245 -41.12 12.95 -1.46
CA GLU A 245 -41.41 11.64 -0.90
C GLU A 245 -41.74 10.61 -2.00
N TRP A 246 -41.03 9.47 -1.95
CA TRP A 246 -41.63 8.13 -1.92
C TRP A 246 -42.76 7.76 -2.90
N GLN A 247 -42.80 8.26 -4.15
CA GLN A 247 -43.81 7.80 -5.13
C GLN A 247 -43.30 7.37 -6.52
N HIS A 248 -41.99 7.32 -6.76
CA HIS A 248 -41.44 6.65 -7.95
C HIS A 248 -40.62 5.38 -7.65
N GLN A 249 -40.57 4.95 -6.39
CA GLN A 249 -39.94 3.69 -5.98
C GLN A 249 -40.92 2.52 -6.08
N GLN A 250 -41.24 2.08 -7.30
CA GLN A 250 -41.63 0.67 -7.49
C GLN A 250 -41.60 0.11 -8.92
N GLN A 251 -41.13 0.82 -9.96
CA GLN A 251 -41.11 0.22 -11.30
C GLN A 251 -39.83 0.36 -12.14
N GLN A 252 -38.71 0.88 -11.61
CA GLN A 252 -37.48 0.96 -12.43
C GLN A 252 -36.16 1.13 -11.64
N GLU A 253 -35.94 0.34 -10.58
CA GLU A 253 -34.60 0.20 -9.98
C GLU A 253 -34.29 -1.28 -9.68
N GLU A 254 -34.55 -2.16 -10.66
CA GLU A 254 -33.74 -3.38 -10.77
C GLU A 254 -32.38 -2.94 -11.34
N GLY A 255 -31.42 -2.78 -10.42
CA GLY A 255 -30.06 -2.34 -10.70
C GLY A 255 -29.41 -3.20 -11.79
N LEU A 256 -29.33 -2.64 -13.00
CA LEU A 256 -28.41 -3.15 -14.01
C LEU A 256 -26.98 -2.98 -13.45
N PRO A 257 -26.14 -4.03 -13.51
CA PRO A 257 -24.78 -3.95 -13.01
C PRO A 257 -24.01 -2.85 -13.75
N CYS A 258 -23.25 -2.05 -13.01
CA CYS A 258 -22.38 -1.05 -13.60
C CYS A 258 -21.40 -1.75 -14.55
N ILE A 259 -21.44 -1.37 -15.84
CA ILE A 259 -20.67 -2.01 -16.92
C ILE A 259 -19.22 -1.48 -16.96
N ALA A 260 -18.87 -0.56 -16.05
CA ALA A 260 -17.50 -0.13 -15.88
C ALA A 260 -16.65 -1.31 -15.39
N ARG A 261 -15.70 -1.76 -16.23
CA ARG A 261 -14.76 -2.86 -15.95
C ARG A 261 -13.65 -2.46 -14.96
N LEU A 262 -13.97 -1.60 -13.99
CA LEU A 262 -13.00 -1.04 -13.07
C LEU A 262 -12.44 -2.17 -12.20
N GLU A 263 -11.18 -2.51 -12.39
CA GLU A 263 -10.44 -3.57 -11.68
C GLU A 263 -9.68 -2.99 -10.47
N HIS A 264 -9.19 -1.75 -10.58
CA HIS A 264 -8.32 -1.11 -9.58
C HIS A 264 -8.78 0.31 -9.25
N LEU A 265 -9.17 0.55 -8.00
CA LEU A 265 -9.48 1.88 -7.47
C LEU A 265 -8.48 2.26 -6.39
N ARG A 266 -7.72 3.34 -6.61
CA ARG A 266 -6.70 3.81 -5.67
C ARG A 266 -6.85 5.28 -5.36
N ILE A 267 -7.03 5.63 -4.09
CA ILE A 267 -7.25 6.98 -3.61
C ILE A 267 -6.18 7.31 -2.57
N TYR A 268 -5.46 8.41 -2.77
CA TYR A 268 -4.35 8.84 -1.94
C TYR A 268 -4.47 10.33 -1.61
N ASN A 269 -4.24 10.72 -0.35
CA ASN A 269 -4.13 12.12 0.06
C ASN A 269 -5.35 12.98 -0.36
N CYS A 270 -6.57 12.48 -0.15
CA CYS A 270 -7.81 13.23 -0.39
C CYS A 270 -8.41 13.66 0.95
N GLU A 271 -8.09 14.87 1.39
CA GLU A 271 -8.33 15.35 2.75
C GLU A 271 -9.82 15.51 3.09
N LYS A 272 -10.61 16.07 2.17
CA LYS A 272 -12.05 16.31 2.39
C LYS A 272 -12.96 15.17 1.93
N LEU A 273 -12.42 14.02 1.49
CA LEU A 273 -13.22 12.90 1.00
C LEU A 273 -14.00 12.30 2.17
N LYS A 274 -15.32 12.51 2.18
CA LYS A 274 -16.18 12.07 3.29
C LYS A 274 -16.81 10.70 3.07
N LYS A 275 -17.14 10.38 1.82
CA LYS A 275 -17.86 9.17 1.43
C LYS A 275 -17.36 8.64 0.08
N LEU A 276 -17.44 7.33 -0.07
CA LEU A 276 -17.31 6.65 -1.35
C LEU A 276 -18.70 6.42 -1.99
N PRO A 277 -18.77 6.07 -3.30
CA PRO A 277 -20.04 5.89 -4.01
C PRO A 277 -20.96 4.88 -3.33
N GLN A 278 -22.27 5.18 -3.22
CA GLN A 278 -23.25 4.26 -2.61
C GLN A 278 -23.43 2.99 -3.45
N LEU A 279 -23.16 3.04 -4.76
CA LEU A 279 -23.24 1.89 -5.63
C LEU A 279 -21.89 1.17 -5.80
N LEU A 280 -20.96 1.24 -4.83
CA LEU A 280 -19.67 0.54 -4.92
C LEU A 280 -19.80 -0.98 -5.17
N HIS A 281 -20.85 -1.60 -4.65
CA HIS A 281 -21.20 -3.00 -4.91
C HIS A 281 -21.48 -3.30 -6.39
N THR A 282 -21.84 -2.29 -7.19
CA THR A 282 -22.13 -2.45 -8.62
C THR A 282 -20.88 -2.55 -9.49
N PHE A 283 -19.68 -2.22 -8.97
CA PHE A 283 -18.42 -2.43 -9.69
C PHE A 283 -18.03 -3.91 -9.68
N THR A 284 -18.76 -4.70 -10.47
CA THR A 284 -18.66 -6.16 -10.54
C THR A 284 -17.29 -6.70 -10.96
N PHE A 285 -16.36 -5.84 -11.42
CA PHE A 285 -14.99 -6.22 -11.79
C PHE A 285 -13.91 -5.75 -10.80
N LEU A 286 -14.27 -5.03 -9.74
CA LEU A 286 -13.30 -4.41 -8.84
C LEU A 286 -12.57 -5.44 -7.99
N GLN A 287 -11.26 -5.56 -8.19
CA GLN A 287 -10.39 -6.52 -7.50
C GLN A 287 -9.59 -5.88 -6.36
N GLU A 288 -9.19 -4.61 -6.53
CA GLU A 288 -8.34 -3.89 -5.59
C GLU A 288 -8.90 -2.51 -5.24
N LEU A 289 -9.01 -2.25 -3.93
CA LEU A 289 -9.39 -0.93 -3.40
C LEU A 289 -8.35 -0.46 -2.37
N TYR A 290 -7.62 0.61 -2.71
CA TYR A 290 -6.65 1.24 -1.82
C TYR A 290 -7.10 2.66 -1.44
N VAL A 291 -7.15 2.96 -0.15
CA VAL A 291 -7.52 4.29 0.37
C VAL A 291 -6.52 4.74 1.43
N TYR A 292 -5.59 5.64 1.06
CA TYR A 292 -4.51 6.10 1.94
C TYR A 292 -4.58 7.61 2.19
N ASN A 293 -4.33 8.02 3.44
CA ASN A 293 -4.28 9.43 3.85
C ASN A 293 -5.57 10.19 3.49
N CYS A 294 -6.73 9.61 3.81
CA CYS A 294 -8.05 10.24 3.66
C CYS A 294 -8.67 10.48 5.04
N PRO A 295 -8.26 11.56 5.76
CA PRO A 295 -8.64 11.78 7.15
C PRO A 295 -10.14 12.03 7.37
N SER A 296 -10.87 12.60 6.41
CA SER A 296 -12.31 12.89 6.56
C SER A 296 -13.24 11.71 6.23
N LEU A 297 -12.70 10.55 5.79
CA LEU A 297 -13.53 9.42 5.39
C LEU A 297 -14.13 8.76 6.64
N VAL A 298 -15.46 8.88 6.81
CA VAL A 298 -16.14 8.44 8.05
C VAL A 298 -16.55 6.97 7.98
N SER A 299 -17.09 6.54 6.85
CA SER A 299 -17.59 5.18 6.66
C SER A 299 -17.63 4.78 5.18
N PHE A 300 -17.72 3.48 4.95
CA PHE A 300 -17.97 2.88 3.65
C PHE A 300 -19.48 2.75 3.41
N PRO A 301 -19.93 2.64 2.15
CA PRO A 301 -21.34 2.54 1.81
C PRO A 301 -22.01 1.31 2.45
N LYS A 302 -23.27 1.48 2.87
CA LYS A 302 -24.06 0.44 3.56
C LYS A 302 -24.38 -0.77 2.67
N THR A 303 -24.36 -0.57 1.36
CA THR A 303 -24.66 -1.57 0.33
C THR A 303 -23.51 -2.56 0.09
N GLY A 304 -22.37 -2.39 0.77
CA GLY A 304 -21.27 -3.33 0.78
C GLY A 304 -20.26 -3.19 -0.37
N PHE A 305 -19.35 -4.17 -0.45
CA PHE A 305 -18.32 -4.28 -1.48
C PHE A 305 -18.74 -5.28 -2.56
N PRO A 306 -18.20 -5.17 -3.79
CA PRO A 306 -18.48 -6.14 -4.84
C PRO A 306 -17.85 -7.50 -4.51
N CYS A 307 -18.51 -8.58 -4.95
CA CYS A 307 -18.06 -9.96 -4.73
C CYS A 307 -16.70 -10.27 -5.37
N THR A 308 -16.22 -9.47 -6.33
CA THR A 308 -14.92 -9.64 -6.99
C THR A 308 -13.76 -8.99 -6.25
N LEU A 309 -14.02 -8.24 -5.16
CA LEU A 309 -12.98 -7.54 -4.42
C LEU A 309 -12.11 -8.53 -3.65
N LYS A 310 -10.83 -8.61 -4.02
CA LYS A 310 -9.82 -9.49 -3.38
C LYS A 310 -8.97 -8.77 -2.35
N THR A 311 -8.66 -7.50 -2.57
CA THR A 311 -7.75 -6.74 -1.71
C THR A 311 -8.33 -5.40 -1.32
N LEU A 312 -8.44 -5.17 0.00
CA LEU A 312 -8.81 -3.89 0.60
C LEU A 312 -7.68 -3.41 1.52
N LYS A 313 -7.10 -2.24 1.21
CA LYS A 313 -6.05 -1.63 2.03
C LYS A 313 -6.42 -0.20 2.40
N ILE A 314 -6.48 0.09 3.69
CA ILE A 314 -6.86 1.39 4.23
C ILE A 314 -5.75 1.87 5.17
N ARG A 315 -5.25 3.09 4.96
CA ARG A 315 -4.14 3.64 5.76
C ARG A 315 -4.36 5.10 6.08
N ASN A 316 -4.06 5.53 7.31
CA ASN A 316 -4.12 6.93 7.74
C ASN A 316 -5.50 7.58 7.47
N CYS A 317 -6.58 6.87 7.79
CA CYS A 317 -7.96 7.39 7.75
C CYS A 317 -8.44 7.70 9.17
N GLU A 318 -8.42 8.99 9.54
CA GLU A 318 -8.62 9.44 10.92
C GLU A 318 -10.07 9.41 11.39
N ALA A 319 -11.03 9.72 10.52
CA ALA A 319 -12.45 9.74 10.86
C ALA A 319 -13.16 8.38 10.71
N LEU A 320 -12.46 7.36 10.20
CA LEU A 320 -13.07 6.05 9.92
C LEU A 320 -13.46 5.35 11.22
N GLN A 321 -14.75 5.15 11.44
CA GLN A 321 -15.29 4.54 12.67
C GLN A 321 -15.51 3.04 12.54
N SER A 322 -16.02 2.59 11.38
CA SER A 322 -16.27 1.18 11.05
C SER A 322 -16.35 0.97 9.53
N LEU A 323 -16.28 -0.31 9.10
CA LEU A 323 -16.37 -0.69 7.68
C LEU A 323 -17.73 -1.24 7.30
N PHE A 324 -18.24 -2.19 8.08
CA PHE A 324 -19.38 -3.02 7.69
C PHE A 324 -20.63 -2.67 8.52
N GLY A 325 -21.68 -2.29 7.80
CA GLY A 325 -23.02 -1.97 8.32
C GLY A 325 -24.13 -2.92 7.85
N TRP A 326 -23.83 -4.17 7.47
CA TRP A 326 -24.75 -5.05 6.74
C TRP A 326 -25.62 -6.00 7.59
N ILE A 327 -26.89 -6.14 7.20
CA ILE A 327 -27.89 -7.04 7.82
C ILE A 327 -27.97 -8.41 7.12
N THR A 328 -27.43 -8.61 5.91
CA THR A 328 -27.51 -9.91 5.20
C THR A 328 -26.42 -10.05 4.13
N GLN A 329 -25.69 -11.17 4.11
CA GLN A 329 -24.74 -11.66 3.07
C GLN A 329 -23.28 -11.16 3.10
N ILE A 330 -22.52 -11.50 4.15
CA ILE A 330 -21.04 -11.48 4.13
C ILE A 330 -20.44 -12.62 3.29
N ASN A 331 -21.22 -13.66 3.01
CA ASN A 331 -20.76 -14.88 2.35
C ASN A 331 -20.44 -14.74 0.86
N ASP A 332 -20.80 -13.62 0.22
CA ASP A 332 -20.51 -13.38 -1.20
C ASP A 332 -19.23 -12.57 -1.45
N ASN A 333 -18.50 -12.19 -0.39
CA ASN A 333 -17.25 -11.46 -0.54
C ASN A 333 -16.06 -12.40 -0.74
N ASN A 334 -15.35 -12.28 -1.87
CA ASN A 334 -14.12 -13.01 -2.15
C ASN A 334 -12.86 -12.29 -1.65
N LEU A 335 -12.97 -11.58 -0.52
CA LEU A 335 -11.88 -10.77 0.01
C LEU A 335 -10.78 -11.66 0.60
N GLU A 336 -9.60 -11.65 -0.02
CA GLU A 336 -8.44 -12.44 0.38
C GLU A 336 -7.49 -11.65 1.32
N VAL A 337 -7.39 -10.33 1.15
CA VAL A 337 -6.45 -9.47 1.88
C VAL A 337 -7.13 -8.24 2.44
N LEU A 338 -7.00 -8.04 3.76
CA LEU A 338 -7.55 -6.90 4.48
C LEU A 338 -6.47 -6.24 5.34
N THR A 339 -6.13 -4.98 5.05
CA THR A 339 -5.09 -4.22 5.76
C THR A 339 -5.61 -2.89 6.29
N PHE A 340 -5.38 -2.62 7.58
CA PHE A 340 -5.60 -1.34 8.27
C PHE A 340 -4.29 -0.82 8.85
N GLU A 341 -3.95 0.43 8.59
CA GLU A 341 -2.78 1.08 9.21
C GLU A 341 -3.14 2.47 9.70
N ASN A 342 -2.87 2.76 10.97
CA ASN A 342 -3.02 4.09 11.58
C ASN A 342 -4.42 4.71 11.36
N CYS A 343 -5.48 3.96 11.69
CA CYS A 343 -6.87 4.44 11.74
C CYS A 343 -7.29 4.70 13.20
N PRO A 344 -7.06 5.90 13.76
CA PRO A 344 -7.23 6.17 15.19
C PRO A 344 -8.67 6.19 15.69
N SER A 345 -9.68 6.43 14.83
CA SER A 345 -11.10 6.43 15.23
C SER A 345 -11.82 5.09 15.06
N LEU A 346 -11.14 4.10 14.50
CA LEU A 346 -11.72 2.78 14.24
C LEU A 346 -11.97 2.07 15.57
N THR A 347 -13.24 1.82 15.90
CA THR A 347 -13.63 1.15 17.16
C THR A 347 -13.79 -0.36 16.97
N CYS A 348 -14.25 -0.78 15.79
CA CYS A 348 -14.40 -2.17 15.37
C CYS A 348 -14.29 -2.33 13.84
N LEU A 349 -14.03 -3.54 13.35
CA LEU A 349 -14.05 -3.80 11.90
C LEU A 349 -15.49 -3.98 11.39
N ILE A 350 -16.26 -4.83 12.07
CA ILE A 350 -17.63 -5.21 11.68
C ILE A 350 -18.60 -4.83 12.80
N SER A 351 -19.64 -4.05 12.45
CA SER A 351 -20.61 -3.52 13.42
C SER A 351 -21.97 -4.23 13.46
N CYS A 352 -22.13 -5.38 12.79
CA CYS A 352 -23.46 -5.96 12.54
C CYS A 352 -23.71 -7.35 13.12
N ARG A 353 -24.98 -7.60 13.46
CA ARG A 353 -25.52 -8.89 13.90
C ARG A 353 -25.42 -9.94 12.80
N GLY A 354 -24.84 -11.10 13.12
CA GLY A 354 -24.66 -12.24 12.21
C GLY A 354 -23.48 -12.14 11.24
N GLY A 355 -22.63 -11.12 11.34
CA GLY A 355 -21.51 -10.91 10.41
C GLY A 355 -20.14 -11.35 10.93
N GLY A 356 -19.59 -12.42 10.37
CA GLY A 356 -18.18 -12.82 10.58
C GLY A 356 -17.21 -12.09 9.65
N LEU A 357 -15.90 -12.34 9.81
CA LEU A 357 -14.92 -12.01 8.77
C LEU A 357 -15.16 -12.87 7.52
N PRO A 358 -14.82 -12.40 6.30
CA PRO A 358 -15.03 -13.18 5.08
C PRO A 358 -14.32 -14.55 5.13
N PRO A 359 -14.97 -15.66 4.72
CA PRO A 359 -14.38 -17.01 4.79
C PRO A 359 -13.20 -17.22 3.83
N THR A 360 -13.12 -16.38 2.80
CA THR A 360 -12.06 -16.34 1.78
C THR A 360 -10.80 -15.57 2.24
N LEU A 361 -10.86 -14.91 3.40
CA LEU A 361 -9.78 -14.08 3.91
C LEU A 361 -8.54 -14.92 4.24
N LYS A 362 -7.41 -14.60 3.61
CA LYS A 362 -6.10 -15.22 3.82
C LYS A 362 -5.21 -14.40 4.74
N HIS A 363 -5.26 -13.07 4.61
CA HIS A 363 -4.38 -12.16 5.33
C HIS A 363 -5.16 -11.01 5.97
N LEU A 364 -5.08 -10.92 7.31
CA LEU A 364 -5.58 -9.80 8.09
C LEU A 364 -4.41 -9.06 8.74
N GLU A 365 -4.28 -7.77 8.44
CA GLU A 365 -3.24 -6.90 9.00
C GLU A 365 -3.86 -5.63 9.58
N ILE A 366 -3.57 -5.31 10.85
CA ILE A 366 -4.08 -4.13 11.55
C ILE A 366 -2.93 -3.51 12.35
N GLU A 367 -2.50 -2.31 11.98
CA GLU A 367 -1.41 -1.61 12.65
C GLU A 367 -1.88 -0.24 13.19
N ARG A 368 -1.51 0.08 14.44
CA ARG A 368 -1.67 1.41 15.08
C ARG A 368 -3.11 1.97 15.11
N CYS A 369 -4.14 1.12 15.15
CA CYS A 369 -5.54 1.53 15.35
C CYS A 369 -5.82 1.76 16.85
N LYS A 370 -5.69 3.00 17.32
CA LYS A 370 -5.62 3.31 18.76
C LYS A 370 -6.93 3.12 19.54
N LYS A 371 -8.10 3.32 18.93
CA LYS A 371 -9.42 3.14 19.56
C LYS A 371 -10.07 1.78 19.27
N LEU A 372 -9.37 0.88 18.59
CA LEU A 372 -9.94 -0.43 18.25
C LEU A 372 -10.13 -1.24 19.53
N GLU A 373 -11.37 -1.50 19.93
CA GLU A 373 -11.71 -2.24 21.15
C GLU A 373 -11.94 -3.73 20.87
N ALA A 374 -12.50 -4.06 19.72
CA ALA A 374 -12.79 -5.43 19.29
C ALA A 374 -12.75 -5.54 17.76
N LEU A 375 -12.55 -6.74 17.22
CA LEU A 375 -12.69 -6.95 15.77
C LEU A 375 -14.17 -7.01 15.34
N LEU A 376 -15.04 -7.58 16.19
CA LEU A 376 -16.48 -7.72 16.02
C LEU A 376 -17.21 -7.04 17.21
N VAL A 377 -18.37 -6.42 16.98
CA VAL A 377 -19.11 -5.66 18.02
C VAL A 377 -19.69 -6.55 19.13
N GLU A 378 -20.17 -7.76 18.83
CA GLU A 378 -20.75 -8.65 19.85
C GLU A 378 -19.70 -9.62 20.39
N GLU A 379 -19.48 -9.59 21.71
CA GLU A 379 -18.67 -10.57 22.44
C GLU A 379 -19.35 -11.94 22.31
N GLY A 380 -18.61 -12.96 21.84
CA GLY A 380 -19.14 -14.30 21.58
C GLY A 380 -19.54 -14.58 20.12
N MET A 381 -19.35 -13.63 19.18
CA MET A 381 -19.45 -13.94 17.76
C MET A 381 -18.31 -14.83 17.27
N GLU A 382 -18.68 -15.88 16.54
CA GLU A 382 -17.75 -16.84 15.96
C GLU A 382 -17.23 -16.37 14.60
N ILE A 383 -15.93 -16.55 14.37
CA ILE A 383 -15.33 -16.39 13.05
C ILE A 383 -15.25 -17.75 12.33
N ASN A 384 -15.64 -17.75 11.06
CA ASN A 384 -15.45 -18.86 10.14
C ASN A 384 -14.55 -18.41 8.99
N CYS A 385 -13.23 -18.63 9.14
CA CYS A 385 -12.22 -18.16 8.17
C CYS A 385 -11.26 -19.28 7.76
N PRO A 386 -11.73 -20.37 7.13
CA PRO A 386 -10.92 -21.56 6.85
C PRO A 386 -9.72 -21.27 5.95
N SER A 387 -9.75 -20.17 5.19
CA SER A 387 -8.66 -19.73 4.31
C SER A 387 -7.60 -18.89 5.02
N LEU A 388 -7.78 -18.55 6.30
CA LEU A 388 -6.92 -17.60 7.00
C LEU A 388 -5.53 -18.17 7.25
N GLU A 389 -4.52 -17.54 6.66
CA GLU A 389 -3.12 -17.97 6.72
C GLU A 389 -2.29 -17.11 7.68
N SER A 390 -2.60 -15.81 7.79
CA SER A 390 -1.84 -14.85 8.59
C SER A 390 -2.74 -13.79 9.23
N VAL A 391 -2.63 -13.62 10.55
CA VAL A 391 -3.24 -12.52 11.32
C VAL A 391 -2.15 -11.71 12.00
N GLN A 392 -2.13 -10.41 11.75
CA GLN A 392 -1.12 -9.50 12.26
C GLN A 392 -1.74 -8.24 12.83
N ILE A 393 -1.67 -8.07 14.15
CA ILE A 393 -2.18 -6.91 14.87
C ILE A 393 -1.02 -6.27 15.63
N TRP A 394 -0.71 -5.02 15.29
CA TRP A 394 0.43 -4.27 15.82
C TRP A 394 -0.04 -2.96 16.45
N GLY A 395 0.34 -2.68 17.70
CA GLY A 395 0.11 -1.38 18.35
C GLY A 395 -1.35 -0.97 18.52
N CYS A 396 -2.29 -1.93 18.58
CA CYS A 396 -3.71 -1.69 18.85
C CYS A 396 -3.98 -1.73 20.37
N TYR A 397 -3.73 -0.61 21.05
CA TYR A 397 -3.62 -0.57 22.51
C TYR A 397 -4.93 -0.84 23.27
N MET A 398 -6.09 -0.53 22.67
CA MET A 398 -7.42 -0.67 23.29
C MET A 398 -8.07 -2.03 23.03
N LEU A 399 -7.49 -2.88 22.18
CA LEU A 399 -8.08 -4.17 21.80
C LEU A 399 -8.22 -5.06 23.05
N LYS A 400 -9.43 -5.48 23.38
CA LYS A 400 -9.76 -6.23 24.60
C LYS A 400 -9.74 -7.75 24.39
N TYR A 401 -10.27 -8.22 23.27
CA TYR A 401 -10.38 -9.65 22.95
C TYR A 401 -10.34 -9.87 21.43
N LEU A 402 -10.06 -11.11 21.04
CA LEU A 402 -10.26 -11.61 19.68
C LEU A 402 -11.63 -12.33 19.60
N PRO A 403 -12.26 -12.40 18.42
CA PRO A 403 -13.50 -13.16 18.25
C PRO A 403 -13.22 -14.66 18.41
N ASP A 404 -14.20 -15.43 18.86
CA ASP A 404 -14.01 -16.87 19.11
C ASP A 404 -14.04 -17.67 17.80
N ALA A 405 -13.42 -18.85 17.81
CA ALA A 405 -13.34 -19.78 16.68
C ALA A 405 -13.57 -21.20 17.20
N LEU A 406 -14.80 -21.55 17.59
CA LEU A 406 -15.09 -22.82 18.27
C LEU A 406 -14.55 -24.05 17.50
N PRO A 407 -14.08 -25.09 18.23
CA PRO A 407 -13.25 -26.18 17.71
C PRO A 407 -13.93 -27.18 16.77
N ASN A 408 -15.23 -27.05 16.52
CA ASN A 408 -15.99 -28.07 15.76
C ASN A 408 -15.88 -27.92 14.23
N ASN A 409 -15.24 -26.87 13.74
CA ASN A 409 -15.05 -26.63 12.32
C ASN A 409 -13.57 -26.32 12.08
N ASP A 410 -13.01 -26.79 10.95
CA ASP A 410 -11.65 -26.56 10.42
C ASP A 410 -11.31 -25.06 10.17
N ASN A 411 -11.86 -24.13 10.95
CA ASN A 411 -11.95 -22.69 10.70
C ASN A 411 -10.61 -21.97 10.64
N LEU A 412 -9.57 -22.48 11.29
CA LEU A 412 -8.24 -21.84 11.30
C LEU A 412 -7.12 -22.81 10.90
N LYS A 413 -7.45 -23.91 10.22
CA LYS A 413 -6.47 -24.96 9.90
C LYS A 413 -5.30 -24.46 9.06
N ASN A 414 -5.51 -23.42 8.24
CA ASN A 414 -4.47 -22.84 7.39
C ASN A 414 -3.64 -21.76 8.10
N LEU A 415 -4.00 -21.39 9.34
CA LEU A 415 -3.35 -20.31 10.05
C LEU A 415 -1.91 -20.72 10.39
N SER A 416 -0.96 -20.05 9.74
CA SER A 416 0.48 -20.31 9.88
C SER A 416 1.18 -19.26 10.74
N ARG A 417 0.60 -18.05 10.82
CA ARG A 417 1.22 -16.89 11.47
C ARG A 417 0.20 -16.08 12.27
N LEU A 418 0.44 -15.94 13.56
CA LEU A 418 -0.35 -15.08 14.46
C LEU A 418 0.57 -14.07 15.16
N ILE A 419 0.31 -12.79 14.96
CA ILE A 419 1.04 -11.70 15.59
C ILE A 419 0.07 -10.76 16.30
N LEU A 420 0.26 -10.59 17.60
CA LEU A 420 -0.43 -9.67 18.49
C LEU A 420 0.65 -8.88 19.24
N TYR A 421 1.19 -7.84 18.61
CA TYR A 421 2.27 -7.05 19.18
C TYR A 421 1.75 -5.73 19.75
N GLY A 422 2.02 -5.45 21.02
CA GLY A 422 1.68 -4.18 21.64
C GLY A 422 0.18 -3.96 21.88
N CYS A 423 -0.65 -5.01 21.90
CA CYS A 423 -2.07 -4.95 22.25
C CYS A 423 -2.25 -4.90 23.77
N LYS A 424 -1.95 -3.75 24.39
CA LYS A 424 -1.79 -3.60 25.85
C LYS A 424 -3.02 -4.02 26.67
N ASN A 425 -4.23 -3.78 26.18
CA ASN A 425 -5.48 -4.10 26.89
C ASN A 425 -6.04 -5.48 26.60
N LEU A 426 -5.37 -6.31 25.78
CA LEU A 426 -5.86 -7.63 25.43
C LEU A 426 -5.92 -8.51 26.69
N GLU A 427 -7.11 -8.95 27.09
CA GLU A 427 -7.35 -9.65 28.35
C GLU A 427 -7.23 -11.17 28.22
N TYR A 428 -7.74 -11.72 27.12
CA TYR A 428 -7.67 -13.14 26.78
C TYR A 428 -7.66 -13.35 25.26
N ILE A 429 -7.21 -14.53 24.84
CA ILE A 429 -7.34 -15.04 23.46
C ILE A 429 -8.23 -16.27 23.55
N PRO A 430 -9.32 -16.37 22.76
CA PRO A 430 -10.19 -17.54 22.80
C PRO A 430 -9.48 -18.85 22.47
N GLU A 431 -9.93 -19.94 23.06
CA GLU A 431 -9.28 -21.25 22.92
C GLU A 431 -9.27 -21.75 21.46
N GLY A 432 -10.25 -21.35 20.66
CA GLY A 432 -10.38 -21.67 19.24
C GLY A 432 -9.17 -21.31 18.39
N TRP A 433 -8.46 -20.23 18.72
CA TRP A 433 -7.27 -19.77 17.98
C TRP A 433 -6.08 -20.72 18.10
N PHE A 434 -6.09 -21.63 19.08
CA PHE A 434 -5.01 -22.59 19.31
C PHE A 434 -5.45 -24.02 19.02
N HIS A 435 -6.69 -24.40 19.35
CA HIS A 435 -7.21 -25.73 19.03
C HIS A 435 -7.40 -25.94 17.53
N SER A 436 -7.88 -24.92 16.81
CA SER A 436 -8.18 -25.03 15.38
C SER A 436 -6.97 -24.72 14.47
N ALA A 437 -5.93 -24.08 15.00
CA ALA A 437 -4.74 -23.63 14.26
C ALA A 437 -3.56 -24.61 14.36
N THR A 438 -3.75 -25.86 13.94
CA THR A 438 -2.73 -26.92 14.05
C THR A 438 -1.49 -26.71 13.17
N ASN A 439 -1.60 -25.89 12.13
CA ASN A 439 -0.48 -25.53 11.24
C ASN A 439 0.25 -24.23 11.67
N LEU A 440 -0.02 -23.71 12.87
CA LEU A 440 0.61 -22.48 13.35
C LEU A 440 2.12 -22.68 13.50
N THR A 441 2.90 -21.93 12.72
CA THR A 441 4.37 -21.98 12.72
C THR A 441 5.00 -20.80 13.44
N TYR A 442 4.32 -19.64 13.48
CA TYR A 442 4.83 -18.40 14.04
C TYR A 442 3.80 -17.77 14.97
N LEU A 443 4.17 -17.59 16.24
CA LEU A 443 3.35 -16.93 17.25
C LEU A 443 4.12 -15.80 17.94
N ASN A 444 3.62 -14.58 17.87
CA ASN A 444 4.19 -13.43 18.58
C ASN A 444 3.11 -12.66 19.34
N ILE A 445 3.16 -12.69 20.67
CA ILE A 445 2.18 -12.02 21.55
C ILE A 445 2.84 -10.96 22.45
N ARG A 446 3.97 -10.39 22.00
CA ARG A 446 4.74 -9.46 22.82
C ARG A 446 4.01 -8.15 23.05
N GLY A 447 4.01 -7.65 24.29
CA GLY A 447 3.43 -6.34 24.63
C GLY A 447 1.94 -6.36 24.93
N CYS A 448 1.32 -7.55 25.03
CA CYS A 448 -0.03 -7.76 25.56
C CYS A 448 -0.02 -7.77 27.10
N LYS A 449 -0.11 -6.59 27.72
CA LYS A 449 0.12 -6.43 29.18
C LYS A 449 -0.97 -7.01 30.07
N LYS A 450 -2.24 -6.90 29.67
CA LYS A 450 -3.40 -7.40 30.43
C LYS A 450 -3.72 -8.87 30.19
N LEU A 451 -2.94 -9.55 29.35
CA LEU A 451 -3.21 -10.93 28.97
C LEU A 451 -2.90 -11.82 30.17
N LYS A 452 -3.93 -12.18 30.95
CA LYS A 452 -3.77 -12.87 32.24
C LYS A 452 -3.20 -14.27 32.05
N ALA A 453 -3.73 -15.00 31.08
CA ALA A 453 -3.27 -16.32 30.72
C ALA A 453 -3.41 -16.53 29.22
N LEU A 454 -2.54 -17.34 28.66
CA LEU A 454 -2.89 -18.04 27.42
C LEU A 454 -3.99 -19.06 27.76
N PRO A 455 -4.92 -19.33 26.84
CA PRO A 455 -6.08 -20.19 27.11
C PRO A 455 -5.70 -21.53 27.73
N HIS A 456 -6.60 -22.04 28.59
CA HIS A 456 -6.39 -23.17 29.50
C HIS A 456 -6.02 -24.48 28.76
N GLY A 457 -6.21 -24.53 27.44
CA GLY A 457 -5.71 -25.58 26.54
C GLY A 457 -4.19 -25.79 26.46
N LEU A 458 -3.33 -24.96 27.07
CA LEU A 458 -1.87 -25.20 27.07
C LEU A 458 -1.39 -26.28 28.07
N GLN A 459 -2.27 -26.87 28.87
CA GLN A 459 -1.91 -28.07 29.66
C GLN A 459 -1.75 -29.33 28.79
N SER A 460 -2.17 -29.25 27.52
CA SER A 460 -1.96 -30.27 26.49
C SER A 460 -1.56 -29.61 25.15
N ILE A 461 -0.35 -29.06 25.02
CA ILE A 461 0.16 -28.46 23.76
C ILE A 461 0.43 -29.51 22.64
N ASN A 462 -0.26 -30.65 22.69
CA ASN A 462 -0.22 -31.66 21.64
C ASN A 462 -0.76 -31.12 20.30
N TYR A 463 -1.41 -29.95 20.28
CA TYR A 463 -2.01 -29.35 19.08
C TYR A 463 -1.10 -28.39 18.32
N LEU A 464 -0.13 -27.72 18.97
CA LEU A 464 0.80 -26.78 18.32
C LEU A 464 2.15 -27.44 17.98
N THR A 465 2.11 -28.69 17.53
CA THR A 465 3.31 -29.46 17.16
C THR A 465 4.08 -28.84 16.01
N SER A 466 3.43 -28.02 15.18
CA SER A 466 4.03 -27.32 14.03
C SER A 466 4.73 -26.00 14.40
N LEU A 467 4.62 -25.52 15.64
CA LEU A 467 5.13 -24.22 16.05
C LEU A 467 6.67 -24.18 16.02
N GLN A 468 7.22 -23.26 15.22
CA GLN A 468 8.67 -23.10 15.04
C GLN A 468 9.18 -21.86 15.76
N ASP A 469 8.43 -20.76 15.73
CA ASP A 469 8.87 -19.48 16.28
C ASP A 469 7.86 -18.96 17.31
N LEU A 470 8.35 -18.71 18.53
CA LEU A 470 7.54 -18.24 19.66
C LEU A 470 8.15 -16.99 20.29
N TYR A 471 7.38 -15.89 20.27
CA TYR A 471 7.76 -14.61 20.86
C TYR A 471 6.76 -14.21 21.94
N LEU A 472 7.26 -14.03 23.16
CA LEU A 472 6.44 -13.86 24.35
C LEU A 472 6.91 -12.66 25.17
N ASN A 473 5.96 -11.95 25.79
CA ASN A 473 6.26 -11.02 26.88
C ASN A 473 5.82 -11.65 28.20
N ILE A 474 6.65 -11.58 29.23
CA ILE A 474 6.41 -12.29 30.50
C ILE A 474 6.34 -11.35 31.70
N SER A 475 5.34 -10.46 31.71
CA SER A 475 5.03 -9.61 32.87
C SER A 475 4.33 -10.36 34.02
N GLU A 476 3.58 -11.44 33.76
CA GLU A 476 2.84 -12.19 34.79
C GLU A 476 3.08 -13.72 34.69
N TRP A 477 4.19 -14.19 35.29
CA TRP A 477 4.64 -15.59 35.24
C TRP A 477 3.75 -16.63 35.94
N ASN A 478 2.77 -16.22 36.74
CA ASN A 478 1.96 -17.15 37.55
C ASN A 478 1.18 -18.16 36.69
N ASN A 479 0.82 -17.80 35.46
CA ASN A 479 0.13 -18.68 34.53
C ASN A 479 1.09 -19.39 33.55
N PHE A 480 2.30 -18.88 33.35
CA PHE A 480 3.28 -19.44 32.40
C PHE A 480 3.95 -20.73 32.89
N LYS A 481 4.06 -20.96 34.21
CA LYS A 481 4.57 -22.23 34.77
C LYS A 481 3.75 -23.46 34.34
N LYS A 482 2.49 -23.25 33.91
CA LYS A 482 1.60 -24.31 33.43
C LYS A 482 1.75 -24.61 31.94
N ILE A 483 2.50 -23.78 31.20
CA ILE A 483 2.68 -23.94 29.76
C ILE A 483 3.80 -24.97 29.56
N GLY A 484 3.42 -26.17 29.14
CA GLY A 484 4.36 -27.26 28.87
C GLY A 484 5.24 -27.01 27.63
N LEU A 485 6.08 -25.97 27.60
CA LEU A 485 6.92 -25.61 26.44
C LEU A 485 7.79 -26.77 25.92
N HIS A 486 8.15 -27.72 26.79
CA HIS A 486 8.84 -28.95 26.43
C HIS A 486 8.08 -29.85 25.44
N SER A 487 6.75 -29.72 25.34
CA SER A 487 5.91 -30.48 24.40
C SER A 487 5.91 -29.90 22.97
N LEU A 488 6.48 -28.71 22.77
CA LEU A 488 6.61 -28.07 21.46
C LEU A 488 7.79 -28.67 20.67
N SER A 489 7.61 -29.86 20.11
CA SER A 489 8.68 -30.65 19.48
C SER A 489 9.33 -30.02 18.24
N SER A 490 8.69 -29.04 17.60
CA SER A 490 9.21 -28.35 16.40
C SER A 490 9.75 -26.95 16.68
N LEU A 491 9.74 -26.51 17.95
CA LEU A 491 10.14 -25.15 18.32
C LEU A 491 11.62 -24.93 18.05
N LYS A 492 11.96 -23.99 17.17
CA LYS A 492 13.33 -23.63 16.78
C LYS A 492 13.77 -22.31 17.40
N ILE A 493 12.87 -21.33 17.47
CA ILE A 493 13.18 -19.98 17.96
C ILE A 493 12.26 -19.65 19.14
N LEU A 494 12.85 -19.27 20.26
CA LEU A 494 12.14 -18.80 21.44
C LEU A 494 12.69 -17.45 21.87
N LEU A 495 11.87 -16.41 21.77
CA LEU A 495 12.17 -15.09 22.30
C LEU A 495 11.25 -14.79 23.48
N ILE A 496 11.90 -14.49 24.59
CA ILE A 496 11.27 -14.17 25.86
C ILE A 496 11.70 -12.75 26.27
N GLU A 497 10.74 -11.85 26.37
CA GLU A 497 10.94 -10.45 26.79
C GLU A 497 10.28 -10.21 28.15
N GLY A 498 11.05 -9.82 29.16
CA GLY A 498 10.52 -9.25 30.41
C GLY A 498 10.44 -7.73 30.28
N LYS A 499 9.44 -7.09 30.85
CA LYS A 499 9.47 -5.63 31.04
C LYS A 499 8.94 -5.32 32.43
N ASP A 500 9.87 -5.20 33.38
CA ASP A 500 9.58 -4.65 34.70
C ASP A 500 9.36 -3.12 34.54
N GLU A 501 8.19 -2.62 34.95
CA GLU A 501 8.00 -1.20 35.19
C GLU A 501 8.86 -0.78 36.39
N GLU A 502 9.24 0.49 36.50
CA GLU A 502 10.25 0.99 37.46
C GLU A 502 9.93 0.69 38.95
N HIS A 503 8.72 0.23 39.25
CA HIS A 503 8.21 0.03 40.62
C HIS A 503 7.62 -1.36 40.91
N SER A 504 7.73 -2.34 40.01
CA SER A 504 7.23 -3.70 40.29
C SER A 504 8.23 -4.52 41.13
N VAL A 505 7.90 -4.68 42.42
CA VAL A 505 8.58 -5.57 43.36
C VAL A 505 8.20 -7.02 43.03
N GLY A 506 9.11 -7.81 42.45
CA GLY A 506 9.06 -9.27 42.61
C GLY A 506 8.90 -10.19 41.39
N SER A 507 8.90 -9.72 40.13
CA SER A 507 8.89 -10.62 38.97
C SER A 507 10.30 -11.12 38.62
N SER A 508 10.79 -12.13 39.35
CA SER A 508 11.96 -12.90 38.90
C SER A 508 11.57 -13.83 37.73
N PHE A 509 12.46 -14.01 36.75
CA PHE A 509 12.36 -15.15 35.82
C PHE A 509 12.41 -16.42 36.67
N PRO A 510 11.37 -17.27 36.73
CA PRO A 510 11.38 -18.49 37.50
C PRO A 510 12.27 -19.49 36.78
N ILE A 511 13.46 -19.52 37.36
CA ILE A 511 14.57 -20.43 37.17
C ILE A 511 14.16 -21.89 37.48
N ASP A 512 13.15 -22.11 38.33
CA ASP A 512 12.73 -23.44 38.78
C ASP A 512 11.37 -23.86 38.19
N GLY A 513 11.40 -24.93 37.40
CA GLY A 513 10.21 -25.62 36.86
C GLY A 513 10.00 -25.48 35.34
N MET A 514 10.69 -24.56 34.65
CA MET A 514 10.55 -24.41 33.20
C MET A 514 11.49 -25.35 32.43
N LEU A 515 10.90 -26.32 31.73
CA LEU A 515 11.60 -27.17 30.77
C LEU A 515 11.31 -26.66 29.36
N LEU A 516 12.38 -26.42 28.59
CA LEU A 516 12.33 -26.00 27.20
C LEU A 516 12.40 -27.21 26.25
N SER A 517 11.94 -27.04 25.02
CA SER A 517 11.98 -28.07 23.99
C SER A 517 13.42 -28.39 23.54
N THR A 518 13.69 -29.66 23.25
CA THR A 518 14.99 -30.16 22.79
C THR A 518 15.34 -29.73 21.35
N SER A 519 14.33 -29.32 20.57
CA SER A 519 14.49 -28.85 19.18
C SER A 519 14.98 -27.41 19.05
N LEU A 520 15.12 -26.69 20.18
CA LEU A 520 15.40 -25.26 20.19
C LEU A 520 16.81 -24.96 19.66
N ILE A 521 16.88 -24.06 18.67
CA ILE A 521 18.11 -23.64 17.99
C ILE A 521 18.54 -22.24 18.45
N ASP A 522 17.57 -21.33 18.64
CA ASP A 522 17.81 -19.95 19.03
C ASP A 522 16.98 -19.58 20.27
N LEU A 523 17.65 -19.18 21.34
CA LEU A 523 17.04 -18.71 22.59
C LEU A 523 17.45 -17.27 22.84
N HIS A 524 16.46 -16.37 22.87
CA HIS A 524 16.65 -14.99 23.24
C HIS A 524 15.89 -14.66 24.53
N ILE A 525 16.62 -14.29 25.58
CA ILE A 525 16.08 -13.82 26.85
C ILE A 525 16.42 -12.33 26.96
N SER A 526 15.43 -11.47 27.11
CA SER A 526 15.69 -10.03 27.20
C SER A 526 14.81 -9.27 28.17
N GLY A 527 15.28 -8.13 28.67
CA GLY A 527 14.47 -7.15 29.38
C GLY A 527 14.15 -7.45 30.85
N PHE A 528 14.74 -8.49 31.45
CA PHE A 528 14.54 -8.81 32.87
C PHE A 528 15.44 -7.97 33.77
N ARG A 529 14.91 -6.89 34.36
CA ARG A 529 15.69 -5.95 35.17
C ARG A 529 16.13 -6.54 36.50
N ASN A 530 15.28 -7.35 37.12
CA ASN A 530 15.52 -7.97 38.43
C ASN A 530 16.19 -9.36 38.37
N LEU A 531 16.52 -9.87 37.18
CA LEU A 531 17.08 -11.20 37.02
C LEU A 531 18.53 -11.26 37.52
N GLU A 532 18.77 -11.93 38.64
CA GLU A 532 20.12 -12.04 39.21
C GLU A 532 20.92 -13.24 38.68
N LYS A 533 20.25 -14.37 38.39
CA LYS A 533 20.89 -15.63 37.99
C LYS A 533 20.02 -16.38 36.99
N LEU A 534 20.62 -17.20 36.12
CA LEU A 534 19.89 -18.17 35.30
C LEU A 534 20.04 -19.59 35.86
N SER A 535 18.97 -20.39 35.76
CA SER A 535 18.96 -21.79 36.20
C SER A 535 19.84 -22.65 35.32
N SER A 536 20.60 -23.55 35.93
CA SER A 536 21.21 -24.64 35.18
C SER A 536 20.17 -25.60 34.61
N LYS A 537 19.00 -25.75 35.24
CA LYS A 537 17.91 -26.64 34.78
C LYS A 537 17.33 -26.21 33.43
N LEU A 538 17.38 -24.91 33.12
CA LEU A 538 16.88 -24.36 31.85
C LEU A 538 17.62 -24.95 30.64
N PHE A 539 18.91 -25.29 30.81
CA PHE A 539 19.80 -25.72 29.74
C PHE A 539 20.02 -27.24 29.68
N GLN A 540 19.48 -28.01 30.64
CA GLN A 540 19.79 -29.44 30.79
C GLN A 540 19.43 -30.29 29.56
N ASN A 541 18.42 -29.89 28.79
CA ASN A 541 17.89 -30.65 27.66
C ASN A 541 18.04 -29.94 26.31
N LEU A 542 18.84 -28.87 26.22
CA LEU A 542 18.96 -28.04 25.02
C LEU A 542 20.10 -28.49 24.08
N ALA A 543 20.11 -29.76 23.68
CA ALA A 543 21.19 -30.34 22.87
C ALA A 543 21.34 -29.68 21.48
N SER A 544 20.27 -29.09 20.93
CA SER A 544 20.26 -28.47 19.59
C SER A 544 20.55 -26.96 19.59
N LEU A 545 20.77 -26.35 20.76
CA LEU A 545 20.87 -24.89 20.87
C LEU A 545 22.19 -24.36 20.28
N GLU A 546 22.07 -23.58 19.22
CA GLU A 546 23.20 -22.97 18.52
C GLU A 546 23.42 -21.50 18.89
N PHE A 547 22.35 -20.78 19.21
CA PHE A 547 22.37 -19.34 19.48
C PHE A 547 21.73 -19.03 20.82
N LEU A 548 22.47 -18.36 21.71
CA LEU A 548 21.97 -17.87 22.99
C LEU A 548 22.21 -16.36 23.06
N LYS A 549 21.12 -15.59 23.14
CA LYS A 549 21.16 -14.15 23.33
C LYS A 549 20.53 -13.75 24.66
N ILE A 550 21.23 -12.95 25.44
CA ILE A 550 20.77 -12.39 26.71
C ILE A 550 20.92 -10.87 26.63
N GLY A 551 19.81 -10.12 26.63
CA GLY A 551 19.81 -8.67 26.42
C GLY A 551 19.13 -7.89 27.54
N GLY A 552 19.65 -6.72 27.93
CA GLY A 552 18.94 -5.80 28.84
C GLY A 552 18.57 -6.43 30.19
N CYS A 553 19.53 -7.13 30.81
CA CYS A 553 19.40 -7.80 32.11
C CYS A 553 20.45 -7.24 33.09
N PRO A 554 20.31 -5.99 33.58
CA PRO A 554 21.36 -5.26 34.30
C PRO A 554 21.74 -5.86 35.66
N MET A 555 20.86 -6.63 36.33
CA MET A 555 21.15 -7.26 37.61
C MET A 555 21.74 -8.67 37.49
N LEU A 556 21.93 -9.19 36.27
CA LEU A 556 22.39 -10.57 36.07
C LEU A 556 23.86 -10.70 36.51
N LYS A 557 24.08 -11.38 37.63
CA LYS A 557 25.39 -11.54 38.30
C LYS A 557 26.09 -12.86 37.97
N SER A 558 25.35 -13.89 37.55
CA SER A 558 25.92 -15.22 37.26
C SER A 558 25.16 -15.99 36.20
N LEU A 559 25.91 -16.78 35.42
CA LEU A 559 25.43 -17.70 34.40
C LEU A 559 25.89 -19.13 34.72
N PRO A 560 25.07 -20.16 34.43
CA PRO A 560 25.42 -21.57 34.62
C PRO A 560 26.34 -22.08 33.50
N VAL A 561 27.52 -21.46 33.34
CA VAL A 561 28.43 -21.70 32.20
C VAL A 561 28.92 -23.14 32.06
N GLN A 562 28.96 -23.91 33.15
CA GLN A 562 29.32 -25.33 33.15
C GLN A 562 28.25 -26.25 32.56
N ARG A 563 27.02 -25.75 32.39
CA ARG A 563 25.86 -26.52 31.92
C ARG A 563 25.32 -25.97 30.60
N LEU A 564 26.09 -25.13 29.91
CA LEU A 564 25.73 -24.67 28.57
C LEU A 564 25.88 -25.83 27.55
N PRO A 565 25.04 -25.90 26.52
CA PRO A 565 25.10 -26.95 25.52
C PRO A 565 26.40 -26.88 24.69
N PRO A 566 27.02 -28.03 24.34
CA PRO A 566 28.22 -28.06 23.52
C PRO A 566 27.98 -27.65 22.05
N SER A 567 26.73 -27.66 21.59
CA SER A 567 26.30 -27.23 20.26
C SER A 567 26.32 -25.71 20.06
N LEU A 568 26.55 -24.93 21.13
CA LEU A 568 26.43 -23.48 21.11
C LEU A 568 27.51 -22.85 20.20
N LYS A 569 27.08 -22.24 19.10
CA LYS A 569 27.92 -21.53 18.13
C LYS A 569 28.13 -20.07 18.50
N ARG A 570 27.13 -19.45 19.12
CA ARG A 570 27.16 -18.04 19.51
C ARG A 570 26.52 -17.78 20.86
N LEU A 571 27.24 -17.05 21.70
CA LEU A 571 26.75 -16.46 22.93
C LEU A 571 26.83 -14.93 22.84
N SER A 572 25.69 -14.26 22.99
CA SER A 572 25.62 -12.79 23.02
C SER A 572 25.00 -12.32 24.32
N ILE A 573 25.73 -11.53 25.11
CA ILE A 573 25.24 -10.89 26.33
C ILE A 573 25.37 -9.39 26.13
N ILE A 574 24.27 -8.64 26.13
CA ILE A 574 24.26 -7.20 25.85
C ILE A 574 23.51 -6.47 26.97
N GLY A 575 24.10 -5.43 27.56
CA GLY A 575 23.48 -4.69 28.66
C GLY A 575 23.28 -5.57 29.90
N GLY A 576 24.26 -6.44 30.17
CA GLY A 576 24.35 -7.24 31.40
C GLY A 576 25.01 -6.47 32.53
N SER A 577 25.11 -7.04 33.73
CA SER A 577 25.86 -6.36 34.81
C SER A 577 27.35 -6.27 34.46
N ARG A 578 28.01 -5.15 34.81
CA ARG A 578 29.47 -5.02 34.70
C ARG A 578 30.22 -6.20 35.35
N LYS A 579 29.72 -6.69 36.50
CA LYS A 579 30.27 -7.85 37.21
C LYS A 579 30.16 -9.16 36.42
N LEU A 580 29.18 -9.31 35.54
CA LEU A 580 29.08 -10.46 34.64
C LEU A 580 30.02 -10.30 33.45
N THR A 581 30.09 -9.10 32.89
CA THR A 581 31.01 -8.76 31.79
C THR A 581 32.46 -9.05 32.16
N GLU A 582 32.91 -8.61 33.34
CA GLU A 582 34.25 -8.92 33.88
C GLU A 582 34.48 -10.44 34.05
N LYS A 583 33.46 -11.20 34.46
CA LYS A 583 33.58 -12.66 34.60
C LYS A 583 33.67 -13.38 33.26
N CYS A 584 33.09 -12.83 32.20
CA CYS A 584 33.13 -13.39 30.85
C CYS A 584 34.26 -12.81 29.99
N GLU A 585 35.10 -11.93 30.54
CA GLU A 585 36.18 -11.25 29.81
C GLU A 585 37.10 -12.26 29.12
N LYS A 586 37.34 -12.07 27.82
CA LYS A 586 38.16 -12.95 27.00
C LYS A 586 39.58 -13.08 27.57
N GLY A 587 39.98 -14.30 27.92
CA GLY A 587 41.33 -14.62 28.42
C GLY A 587 41.60 -14.28 29.89
N LYS A 588 40.72 -13.53 30.58
CA LYS A 588 40.92 -13.12 32.00
C LYS A 588 39.76 -13.48 32.93
N GLY A 589 38.54 -13.51 32.40
CA GLY A 589 37.34 -13.73 33.18
C GLY A 589 37.22 -15.17 33.67
N LYS A 590 36.76 -15.34 34.92
CA LYS A 590 36.62 -16.68 35.54
C LYS A 590 35.66 -17.64 34.82
N TYR A 591 34.76 -17.13 33.97
CA TYR A 591 33.89 -17.96 33.14
C TYR A 591 34.50 -18.30 31.78
N TRP A 592 35.54 -17.57 31.35
CA TRP A 592 36.15 -17.75 30.04
C TRP A 592 36.63 -19.18 29.74
N PRO A 593 37.25 -19.93 30.66
CA PRO A 593 37.64 -21.32 30.39
C PRO A 593 36.46 -22.22 29.98
N HIS A 594 35.27 -21.92 30.49
CA HIS A 594 34.05 -22.64 30.15
C HIS A 594 33.36 -22.11 28.89
N LEU A 595 33.73 -20.93 28.40
CA LEU A 595 33.17 -20.29 27.21
C LEU A 595 34.08 -20.41 25.98
N ALA A 596 35.35 -20.76 26.18
CA ALA A 596 36.37 -20.79 25.13
C ALA A 596 36.07 -21.77 23.98
N HIS A 597 35.23 -22.79 24.22
CA HIS A 597 34.79 -23.73 23.20
C HIS A 597 33.75 -23.12 22.22
N ILE A 598 33.14 -21.98 22.57
CA ILE A 598 32.11 -21.32 21.76
C ILE A 598 32.80 -20.44 20.71
N PRO A 599 32.54 -20.63 19.39
CA PRO A 599 33.19 -19.87 18.32
C PRO A 599 33.04 -18.35 18.41
N CYS A 600 31.86 -17.87 18.83
CA CYS A 600 31.55 -16.45 18.88
C CYS A 600 30.93 -16.06 20.23
N VAL A 601 31.72 -15.39 21.07
CA VAL A 601 31.27 -14.86 22.36
C VAL A 601 31.36 -13.34 22.32
N ASN A 602 30.21 -12.67 22.35
CA ASN A 602 30.11 -11.21 22.43
C ASN A 602 29.46 -10.82 23.77
N VAL A 603 30.19 -10.07 24.59
CA VAL A 603 29.72 -9.60 25.90
C VAL A 603 29.93 -8.10 25.97
N ASP A 604 28.83 -7.35 25.97
CA ASP A 604 28.80 -5.90 26.06
C ASP A 604 28.05 -5.48 27.32
N GLY A 605 28.64 -4.55 28.07
CA GLY A 605 28.23 -4.17 29.44
C GLY A 605 27.20 -3.04 29.49
#